data_AF-A0A224XDZ4-F1
#
_entry.id   AF-A0A224XDZ4-F1
#
_cell.length_a   1.000
_cell.length_b   1.000
_cell.length_c   1.000
_cell.angle_alpha   90.00
_cell.angle_beta   90.00
_cell.angle_gamma   90.00
#
_symmetry.space_group_name_H-M   'P 1'
#
loop_
_entity.id
_entity.type
_entity.pdbx_description
1 polymer ?
#
loop_
_entity_poly.entity_id
_entity_poly.type
_entity_poly.pdbx_seq_one_letter_code
_entity_poly.pdbx_strand_id
1 'polypeptide(L)'
;MKKFFKSSWKIYTILACIFTTLVIVIWLVMSYLSQYRYSYGVSGGYLKTLENNHELVIKDLSQDKINASYFYDEDTSYDLLKIEEKKVEYFFNHNGIAQIYIKGKTGHIEIEKMSDSGKVEKVMLTAFSGIDTAKASYNINQLSKARAYFWGDLPPKELDKMMKDYVGTNDEIRTVVLRAEQYQKDIKNILKSVEE
;
A
#
# COMPACT_ATOMS: atom_id res chain seq x y z
N MET A 1 -46.58 -45.04 -9.74
CA MET A 1 -45.30 -44.74 -9.03
C MET A 1 -44.22 -44.07 -9.89
N LYS A 2 -43.93 -44.50 -11.14
CA LYS A 2 -42.85 -43.89 -11.96
C LYS A 2 -43.03 -42.41 -12.35
N LYS A 3 -44.27 -41.90 -12.52
CA LYS A 3 -44.53 -40.48 -12.83
C LYS A 3 -44.24 -39.53 -11.67
N PHE A 4 -44.48 -39.95 -10.43
CA PHE A 4 -44.21 -39.14 -9.22
C PHE A 4 -42.70 -38.93 -9.03
N PHE A 5 -41.90 -40.00 -9.15
CA PHE A 5 -40.43 -39.92 -9.05
C PHE A 5 -39.80 -39.00 -10.10
N LYS A 6 -40.30 -39.00 -11.34
CA LYS A 6 -39.79 -38.15 -12.43
C LYS A 6 -40.14 -36.66 -12.23
N SER A 7 -41.28 -36.38 -11.56
CA SER A 7 -41.70 -35.03 -11.21
C SER A 7 -40.86 -34.49 -10.04
N SER A 8 -40.70 -35.28 -8.98
CA SER A 8 -39.88 -34.91 -7.82
C SER A 8 -38.42 -34.69 -8.20
N TRP A 9 -37.83 -35.51 -9.08
CA TRP A 9 -36.46 -35.32 -9.57
C TRP A 9 -36.28 -33.96 -10.25
N LYS A 10 -37.19 -33.57 -11.14
CA LYS A 10 -37.13 -32.28 -11.83
C LYS A 10 -37.22 -31.11 -10.83
N ILE A 11 -38.06 -31.24 -9.80
CA ILE A 11 -38.18 -30.23 -8.75
C ILE A 11 -36.87 -30.11 -7.95
N TYR A 12 -36.24 -31.24 -7.58
CA TYR A 12 -34.94 -31.23 -6.89
C TYR A 12 -33.82 -30.65 -7.78
N THR A 13 -33.80 -30.95 -9.08
CA THR A 13 -32.82 -30.36 -10.01
C THR A 13 -33.02 -28.85 -10.15
N ILE A 14 -34.26 -28.36 -10.24
CA ILE A 14 -34.54 -26.92 -10.30
C ILE A 14 -34.10 -26.22 -9.01
N LEU A 15 -34.42 -26.81 -7.83
CA LEU A 15 -33.99 -26.28 -6.54
C LEU A 15 -32.47 -26.25 -6.38
N ALA A 16 -31.78 -27.30 -6.82
CA ALA A 16 -30.32 -27.36 -6.82
C ALA A 16 -29.72 -26.27 -7.72
N CYS A 17 -30.25 -26.06 -8.93
CA CYS A 17 -29.81 -24.99 -9.82
C CYS A 17 -29.99 -23.59 -9.20
N ILE A 18 -31.15 -23.33 -8.58
CA ILE A 18 -31.42 -22.06 -7.89
C ILE A 18 -30.42 -21.84 -6.75
N PHE A 19 -30.17 -22.87 -5.94
CA PHE A 19 -29.22 -22.80 -4.84
C PHE A 19 -27.78 -22.56 -5.33
N THR A 20 -27.33 -23.25 -6.37
CA THR A 20 -25.99 -23.02 -6.94
C THR A 20 -25.83 -21.62 -7.50
N THR A 21 -26.85 -21.10 -8.19
CA THR A 21 -26.83 -19.72 -8.72
C THR A 21 -26.77 -18.70 -7.59
N LEU A 22 -27.53 -18.89 -6.50
CA LEU A 22 -27.47 -18.04 -5.32
C LEU A 22 -26.07 -18.02 -4.69
N VAL A 23 -25.44 -19.19 -4.54
CA VAL A 23 -24.07 -19.28 -3.99
C VAL A 23 -23.07 -18.55 -4.88
N ILE A 24 -23.16 -18.70 -6.20
CA ILE A 24 -22.29 -17.99 -7.16
C ILE A 24 -22.50 -16.48 -7.07
N VAL A 25 -23.74 -16.01 -7.02
CA VAL A 25 -24.05 -14.57 -6.88
C VAL A 25 -23.50 -14.02 -5.57
N ILE A 26 -23.66 -14.74 -4.46
CA ILE A 26 -23.08 -14.34 -3.16
C ILE A 26 -21.55 -14.30 -3.26
N TRP A 27 -20.92 -15.27 -3.91
CA TRP A 27 -19.47 -15.29 -4.11
C TRP A 27 -18.98 -14.10 -4.95
N LEU A 28 -19.68 -13.77 -6.02
CA LEU A 28 -19.37 -12.62 -6.87
C LEU A 28 -19.57 -11.30 -6.12
N VAL A 29 -20.65 -11.17 -5.34
CA VAL A 29 -20.91 -9.99 -4.50
C VAL A 29 -19.85 -9.86 -3.42
N MET A 30 -19.46 -10.95 -2.75
CA MET A 30 -18.40 -10.94 -1.74
C MET A 30 -17.03 -10.64 -2.36
N SER A 31 -16.75 -11.15 -3.56
CA SER A 31 -15.52 -10.83 -4.30
C SER A 31 -15.48 -9.38 -4.74
N TYR A 32 -16.60 -8.85 -5.24
CA TYR A 32 -16.76 -7.45 -5.59
C TYR A 32 -16.66 -6.54 -4.37
N LEU A 33 -17.33 -6.85 -3.26
CA LEU A 33 -17.23 -6.10 -2.01
C LEU A 33 -15.83 -6.18 -1.40
N SER A 34 -15.15 -7.32 -1.51
CA SER A 34 -13.75 -7.50 -1.14
C SER A 34 -12.84 -6.59 -1.97
N GLN A 35 -12.98 -6.62 -3.30
CA GLN A 35 -12.24 -5.73 -4.20
C GLN A 35 -12.57 -4.26 -3.97
N TYR A 36 -13.84 -3.93 -3.70
CA TYR A 36 -14.28 -2.58 -3.38
C TYR A 36 -13.71 -2.11 -2.03
N ARG A 37 -13.64 -2.98 -1.02
CA ARG A 37 -12.93 -2.70 0.24
C ARG A 37 -11.42 -2.62 0.08
N TYR A 38 -10.83 -3.31 -0.89
CA TYR A 38 -9.39 -3.28 -1.14
C TYR A 38 -8.99 -2.06 -1.97
N SER A 39 -9.82 -1.62 -2.92
CA SER A 39 -9.62 -0.42 -3.74
C SER A 39 -10.12 0.88 -3.10
N TYR A 40 -11.10 0.83 -2.18
CA TYR A 40 -11.72 2.02 -1.56
C TYR A 40 -11.77 1.95 -0.02
N GLY A 41 -10.95 1.07 0.59
CA GLY A 41 -10.89 0.83 2.04
C GLY A 41 -10.24 1.92 2.89
N VAL A 42 -10.01 3.12 2.36
CA VAL A 42 -9.66 4.31 3.12
C VAL A 42 -10.56 5.45 2.65
N SER A 43 -11.83 5.42 3.06
CA SER A 43 -12.71 6.57 2.90
C SER A 43 -12.24 7.68 3.86
N GLY A 44 -11.22 8.44 3.43
CA GLY A 44 -10.63 9.53 4.20
C GLY A 44 -9.12 9.69 4.01
N GLY A 45 -8.63 9.61 2.75
CA GLY A 45 -7.21 9.72 2.43
C GLY A 45 -6.51 10.84 3.20
N TYR A 46 -5.34 10.54 3.79
CA TYR A 46 -4.63 11.48 4.66
C TYR A 46 -4.28 12.80 3.98
N LEU A 47 -4.07 12.76 2.65
CA LEU A 47 -3.76 13.88 1.76
C LEU A 47 -4.83 14.00 0.65
N LYS A 48 -6.12 13.93 1.02
CA LYS A 48 -7.26 13.80 0.10
C LYS A 48 -7.26 14.75 -1.11
N THR A 49 -6.79 15.98 -0.94
CA THR A 49 -6.82 17.03 -1.97
C THR A 49 -5.49 17.21 -2.71
N LEU A 50 -4.51 16.31 -2.48
CA LEU A 50 -3.19 16.38 -3.11
C LEU A 50 -3.28 16.39 -4.64
N GLU A 51 -4.08 15.49 -5.21
CA GLU A 51 -4.19 15.34 -6.67
C GLU A 51 -4.63 16.63 -7.36
N ASN A 52 -5.60 17.35 -6.78
CA ASN A 52 -6.09 18.59 -7.36
C ASN A 52 -5.22 19.81 -7.05
N ASN A 53 -4.30 19.72 -6.09
CA ASN A 53 -3.52 20.86 -5.58
C ASN A 53 -2.00 20.63 -5.61
N HIS A 54 -1.55 19.63 -6.36
CA HIS A 54 -0.13 19.24 -6.39
C HIS A 54 0.78 20.36 -6.88
N GLU A 55 0.33 21.20 -7.83
CA GLU A 55 1.11 22.36 -8.31
C GLU A 55 1.40 23.36 -7.19
N LEU A 56 0.42 23.62 -6.31
CA LEU A 56 0.62 24.49 -5.15
C LEU A 56 1.59 23.86 -4.16
N VAL A 57 1.42 22.57 -3.87
CA VAL A 57 2.31 21.83 -2.97
C VAL A 57 3.75 21.88 -3.48
N ILE A 58 3.98 21.64 -4.77
CA ILE A 58 5.31 21.73 -5.38
C ILE A 58 5.87 23.15 -5.26
N LYS A 59 5.06 24.16 -5.55
CA LYS A 59 5.48 25.56 -5.46
C LYS A 59 5.90 25.94 -4.04
N ASP A 60 5.13 25.58 -3.02
CA ASP A 60 5.46 25.92 -1.62
C ASP A 60 6.67 25.15 -1.12
N LEU A 61 6.77 23.85 -1.40
CA LEU A 61 7.97 23.06 -1.10
C LEU A 61 9.23 23.64 -1.79
N SER A 62 9.11 24.19 -2.99
CA SER A 62 10.23 24.81 -3.69
C SER A 62 10.77 26.07 -3.00
N GLN A 63 9.93 26.80 -2.25
CA GLN A 63 10.36 27.97 -1.46
C GLN A 63 11.31 27.55 -0.34
N ASP A 64 11.11 26.35 0.21
CA ASP A 64 11.99 25.71 1.19
C ASP A 64 13.14 24.92 0.55
N LYS A 65 13.37 25.11 -0.75
CA LYS A 65 14.42 24.43 -1.54
C LYS A 65 14.28 22.91 -1.56
N ILE A 66 13.06 22.40 -1.43
CA ILE A 66 12.75 20.97 -1.55
C ILE A 66 12.41 20.67 -3.02
N ASN A 67 13.11 19.70 -3.60
CA ASN A 67 12.85 19.29 -4.98
C ASN A 67 11.66 18.32 -5.02
N ALA A 68 10.58 18.72 -5.70
CA ALA A 68 9.37 17.93 -5.81
C ALA A 68 8.81 17.92 -7.24
N SER A 69 8.22 16.81 -7.66
CA SER A 69 7.59 16.62 -8.96
C SER A 69 6.36 15.74 -8.84
N TYR A 70 5.40 15.89 -9.75
CA TYR A 70 4.17 15.08 -9.79
C TYR A 70 4.10 14.32 -11.10
N PHE A 71 3.76 13.02 -11.06
CA PHE A 71 3.64 12.18 -12.25
C PHE A 71 2.67 11.02 -12.02
N TYR A 72 2.17 10.46 -13.12
CA TYR A 72 1.36 9.25 -13.10
C TYR A 72 2.26 8.01 -13.14
N ASP A 73 2.11 7.12 -12.16
CA ASP A 73 2.78 5.82 -12.13
C ASP A 73 1.87 4.76 -12.75
N GLU A 74 2.26 4.24 -13.93
CA GLU A 74 1.47 3.24 -14.66
C GLU A 74 1.33 1.93 -13.89
N ASP A 75 2.36 1.52 -13.15
CA ASP A 75 2.39 0.23 -12.45
C ASP A 75 1.43 0.21 -11.27
N THR A 76 1.34 1.32 -10.55
CA THR A 76 0.42 1.46 -9.42
C THR A 76 -0.91 2.10 -9.82
N SER A 77 -1.01 2.64 -11.04
CA SER A 77 -2.17 3.38 -11.56
C SER A 77 -2.58 4.55 -10.66
N TYR A 78 -1.62 5.17 -9.99
CA TYR A 78 -1.83 6.33 -9.11
C TYR A 78 -0.95 7.49 -9.55
N ASP A 79 -1.47 8.70 -9.35
CA ASP A 79 -0.65 9.89 -9.38
C ASP A 79 0.16 10.02 -8.08
N LEU A 80 1.45 10.30 -8.25
CA LEU A 80 2.42 10.37 -7.16
C LEU A 80 3.12 11.73 -7.13
N LEU A 81 3.13 12.34 -5.94
CA LEU A 81 4.08 13.39 -5.62
C LEU A 81 5.39 12.73 -5.20
N LYS A 82 6.47 13.02 -5.91
CA LYS A 82 7.84 12.64 -5.56
C LYS A 82 8.56 13.81 -4.92
N ILE A 83 9.21 13.56 -3.79
CA ILE A 83 10.20 14.46 -3.18
C ILE A 83 11.56 13.77 -3.23
N GLU A 84 12.57 14.47 -3.76
CA GLU A 84 13.95 14.00 -3.78
C GLU A 84 14.79 14.75 -2.75
N GLU A 85 15.32 14.02 -1.77
CA GLU A 85 16.27 14.57 -0.79
C GLU A 85 17.53 13.70 -0.73
N LYS A 86 18.67 14.27 -1.14
CA LYS A 86 19.98 13.60 -1.16
C LYS A 86 19.93 12.29 -1.97
N LYS A 87 19.95 11.15 -1.27
CA LYS A 87 19.92 9.79 -1.83
C LYS A 87 18.60 9.09 -1.50
N VAL A 88 17.54 9.82 -1.21
CA VAL A 88 16.24 9.23 -0.87
C VAL A 88 15.16 9.87 -1.73
N GLU A 89 14.26 9.03 -2.22
CA GLU A 89 13.08 9.44 -2.96
C GLU A 89 11.85 9.04 -2.14
N TYR A 90 10.98 10.00 -1.88
CA TYR A 90 9.75 9.83 -1.12
C TYR A 90 8.56 10.02 -2.04
N PHE A 91 7.65 9.06 -2.06
CA PHE A 91 6.46 9.09 -2.91
C PHE A 91 5.21 9.19 -2.06
N PHE A 92 4.30 10.09 -2.43
CA PHE A 92 3.05 10.36 -1.73
C PHE A 92 1.88 10.31 -2.70
N ASN A 93 0.75 9.79 -2.23
CA ASN A 93 -0.54 9.84 -2.92
C ASN A 93 -1.63 10.38 -1.99
N HIS A 94 -2.89 10.32 -2.41
CA HIS A 94 -4.03 10.78 -1.60
C HIS A 94 -4.14 10.10 -0.22
N ASN A 95 -3.56 8.91 -0.03
CA ASN A 95 -3.56 8.18 1.25
C ASN A 95 -2.39 8.57 2.17
N GLY A 96 -1.42 9.34 1.69
CA GLY A 96 -0.21 9.70 2.43
C GLY A 96 1.06 9.13 1.78
N ILE A 97 2.02 8.71 2.60
CA ILE A 97 3.27 8.09 2.15
C ILE A 97 2.94 6.76 1.45
N ALA A 98 3.28 6.66 0.17
CA ALA A 98 3.12 5.44 -0.62
C ALA A 98 4.38 4.57 -0.51
N GLN A 99 5.53 5.12 -0.91
CA GLN A 99 6.78 4.37 -1.03
C GLN A 99 8.00 5.24 -0.71
N ILE A 100 9.09 4.61 -0.28
CA ILE A 100 10.38 5.25 -0.05
C ILE A 100 11.49 4.41 -0.67
N TYR A 101 12.33 5.06 -1.49
CA TYR A 101 13.48 4.44 -2.15
C TYR A 101 14.78 5.08 -1.66
N ILE A 102 15.76 4.24 -1.32
CA ILE A 102 17.10 4.70 -0.96
C ILE A 102 18.02 4.44 -2.17
N LYS A 103 18.54 5.49 -2.82
CA LYS A 103 19.40 5.37 -4.00
C LYS A 103 20.65 4.55 -3.68
N GLY A 104 20.93 3.56 -4.54
CA GLY A 104 22.01 2.59 -4.35
C GLY A 104 21.58 1.31 -3.62
N LYS A 105 20.31 1.20 -3.24
CA LYS A 105 19.66 0.00 -2.75
C LYS A 105 18.78 -0.61 -3.84
N THR A 106 18.54 -1.91 -3.76
CA THR A 106 17.79 -2.70 -4.74
C THR A 106 16.43 -3.13 -4.17
N GLY A 107 15.93 -2.37 -3.21
CA GLY A 107 14.63 -2.59 -2.60
C GLY A 107 14.05 -1.28 -2.10
N HIS A 108 12.83 -1.34 -1.61
CA HIS A 108 12.08 -0.16 -1.17
C HIS A 108 11.25 -0.45 0.07
N ILE A 109 10.73 0.63 0.65
CA ILE A 109 9.89 0.61 1.84
C ILE A 109 8.48 1.01 1.40
N GLU A 110 7.49 0.16 1.69
CA GLU A 110 6.07 0.43 1.52
C GLU A 110 5.43 0.65 2.90
N ILE A 111 4.45 1.54 2.98
CA ILE A 111 3.71 1.76 4.23
C ILE A 111 2.50 0.82 4.28
N GLU A 112 2.54 -0.15 5.21
CA GLU A 112 1.45 -1.12 5.37
C GLU A 112 0.36 -0.57 6.30
N LYS A 113 0.76 0.19 7.34
CA LYS A 113 -0.17 0.75 8.30
C LYS A 113 0.29 2.08 8.86
N MET A 114 -0.63 3.02 8.90
CA MET A 114 -0.47 4.35 9.48
C MET A 114 -1.67 4.66 10.38
N SER A 115 -1.42 5.46 11.43
CA SER A 115 -2.46 5.99 12.31
C SER A 115 -3.13 7.23 11.68
N ASP A 116 -4.30 7.63 12.21
CA ASP A 116 -5.01 8.84 11.75
C ASP A 116 -4.19 10.13 11.89
N SER A 117 -3.20 10.13 12.81
CA SER A 117 -2.27 11.25 13.00
C SER A 117 -1.25 11.38 11.86
N GLY A 118 -1.11 10.36 11.03
CA GLY A 118 -0.10 10.27 9.97
C GLY A 118 1.20 9.58 10.40
N LYS A 119 1.23 9.04 11.63
CA LYS A 119 2.37 8.26 12.11
C LYS A 119 2.32 6.84 11.56
N VAL A 120 3.43 6.39 10.97
CA VAL A 120 3.65 5.04 10.47
C VAL A 120 3.77 4.06 11.63
N GLU A 121 3.01 2.98 11.58
CA GLU A 121 3.04 1.91 12.58
C GLU A 121 3.75 0.66 12.04
N LYS A 122 3.53 0.37 10.76
CA LYS A 122 4.08 -0.80 10.08
C LYS A 122 4.56 -0.45 8.68
N VAL A 123 5.66 -1.07 8.31
CA VAL A 123 6.26 -0.99 6.99
C VAL A 123 6.43 -2.38 6.42
N MET A 124 6.32 -2.49 5.10
CA MET A 124 6.74 -3.66 4.35
C MET A 124 8.02 -3.31 3.59
N LEU A 125 9.04 -4.14 3.77
CA LEU A 125 10.29 -4.05 3.01
C LEU A 125 10.18 -5.01 1.84
N THR A 126 10.47 -4.50 0.63
CA THR A 126 10.51 -5.28 -0.59
C THR A 126 11.95 -5.30 -1.09
N ALA A 127 12.50 -6.50 -1.34
CA ALA A 127 13.84 -6.69 -1.89
C ALA A 127 13.73 -7.33 -3.28
N PHE A 128 14.35 -6.69 -4.29
CA PHE A 128 14.43 -7.22 -5.65
C PHE A 128 15.75 -7.97 -5.85
N SER A 129 15.67 -9.31 -5.95
CA SER A 129 16.83 -10.18 -6.19
C SER A 129 16.64 -10.97 -7.49
N GLY A 130 16.89 -10.32 -8.62
CA GLY A 130 16.76 -10.96 -9.93
C GLY A 130 15.31 -11.32 -10.26
N ILE A 131 14.99 -12.62 -10.34
CA ILE A 131 13.66 -13.13 -10.70
C ILE A 131 12.70 -13.14 -9.50
N ASP A 132 13.24 -13.20 -8.28
CA ASP A 132 12.44 -13.31 -7.06
C ASP A 132 12.32 -11.96 -6.34
N THR A 133 11.09 -11.65 -5.92
CA THR A 133 10.79 -10.50 -5.05
C THR A 133 10.43 -11.03 -3.67
N ALA A 134 11.23 -10.68 -2.66
CA ALA A 134 10.96 -11.05 -1.29
C ALA A 134 10.33 -9.87 -0.53
N LYS A 135 9.33 -10.16 0.30
CA LYS A 135 8.63 -9.15 1.11
C LYS A 135 8.55 -9.54 2.58
N ALA A 136 8.87 -8.61 3.45
CA ALA A 136 8.79 -8.78 4.89
C ALA A 136 8.14 -7.56 5.57
N SER A 137 7.16 -7.83 6.44
CA SER A 137 6.47 -6.81 7.24
C SER A 137 7.16 -6.61 8.59
N TYR A 138 7.19 -5.37 9.05
CA TYR A 138 7.79 -4.96 10.30
C TYR A 138 6.92 -3.92 11.02
N ASN A 139 6.85 -4.01 12.34
CA ASN A 139 6.45 -2.85 13.14
C ASN A 139 7.63 -1.87 13.18
N ILE A 140 7.39 -0.57 12.98
CA ILE A 140 8.47 0.44 12.94
C ILE A 140 9.29 0.50 14.24
N ASN A 141 8.63 0.19 15.36
CA ASN A 141 9.26 0.14 16.69
C ASN A 141 10.03 -1.17 16.94
N GLN A 142 9.93 -2.17 16.06
CA GLN A 142 10.54 -3.50 16.20
C GLN A 142 11.10 -4.01 14.86
N LEU A 143 11.93 -3.21 14.19
CA LEU A 143 12.52 -3.53 12.88
C LEU A 143 13.48 -4.73 12.87
N SER A 144 13.78 -5.34 14.02
CA SER A 144 14.64 -6.53 14.13
C SER A 144 13.86 -7.86 14.10
N LYS A 145 12.55 -7.81 13.86
CA LYS A 145 11.66 -8.98 13.89
C LYS A 145 10.82 -9.02 12.61
N ALA A 146 11.41 -9.56 11.55
CA ALA A 146 10.72 -9.76 10.28
C ALA A 146 9.50 -10.68 10.44
N ARG A 147 8.39 -10.31 9.80
CA ARG A 147 7.25 -11.19 9.57
C ARG A 147 7.14 -11.44 8.07
N ALA A 148 7.39 -12.68 7.65
CA ALA A 148 7.35 -13.04 6.23
C ALA A 148 5.94 -12.85 5.67
N TYR A 149 5.84 -12.22 4.50
CA TYR A 149 4.57 -12.01 3.79
C TYR A 149 4.53 -12.72 2.43
N PHE A 150 5.68 -12.85 1.75
CA PHE A 150 5.74 -13.50 0.44
C PHE A 150 7.08 -14.20 0.20
N TRP A 151 6.99 -15.47 -0.24
CA TRP A 151 7.96 -16.44 -0.77
C TRP A 151 9.41 -16.49 -0.22
N GLY A 152 9.82 -17.73 0.04
CA GLY A 152 11.15 -18.16 0.46
C GLY A 152 11.06 -18.89 1.80
N ASP A 153 11.42 -20.18 1.84
CA ASP A 153 11.62 -20.97 3.07
C ASP A 153 12.78 -20.44 3.95
N LEU A 154 13.15 -19.17 3.77
CA LEU A 154 14.22 -18.52 4.51
C LEU A 154 13.81 -18.40 5.98
N PRO A 155 14.65 -18.88 6.90
CA PRO A 155 14.48 -18.62 8.32
C PRO A 155 14.33 -17.12 8.58
N PRO A 156 13.52 -16.68 9.57
CA PRO A 156 13.26 -15.26 9.82
C PRO A 156 14.52 -14.40 10.01
N LYS A 157 15.61 -14.97 10.53
CA LYS A 157 16.91 -14.29 10.68
C LYS A 157 17.59 -14.01 9.34
N GLU A 158 17.53 -14.95 8.41
CA GLU A 158 18.11 -14.81 7.07
C GLU A 158 17.29 -13.82 6.24
N LEU A 159 15.97 -13.92 6.33
CA LEU A 159 15.06 -12.94 5.75
C LEU A 159 15.35 -11.52 6.28
N ASP A 160 15.49 -11.36 7.60
CA ASP A 160 15.79 -10.05 8.18
C ASP A 160 17.12 -9.49 7.66
N LYS A 161 18.18 -10.31 7.67
CA LYS A 161 19.48 -9.92 7.14
C LYS A 161 19.39 -9.48 5.68
N MET A 162 18.74 -10.28 4.83
CA MET A 162 18.53 -9.97 3.42
C MET A 162 17.80 -8.63 3.25
N MET A 163 16.73 -8.39 4.01
CA MET A 163 16.02 -7.11 3.94
C MET A 163 16.92 -5.91 4.29
N LYS A 164 17.81 -6.05 5.28
CA LYS A 164 18.71 -4.94 5.65
C LYS A 164 19.81 -4.69 4.62
N ASP A 165 20.28 -5.75 3.96
CA ASP A 165 21.25 -5.63 2.88
C ASP A 165 20.64 -4.88 1.68
N TYR A 166 19.44 -5.31 1.26
CA TYR A 166 18.76 -4.81 0.06
C TYR A 166 18.06 -3.47 0.24
N VAL A 167 17.51 -3.18 1.42
CA VAL A 167 16.73 -1.94 1.65
C VAL A 167 17.48 -0.94 2.54
N GLY A 168 18.03 -1.39 3.66
CA GLY A 168 18.77 -0.51 4.58
C GLY A 168 18.78 -1.01 6.03
N THR A 169 19.69 -0.46 6.84
CA THR A 169 19.76 -0.77 8.27
C THR A 169 18.51 -0.29 9.02
N ASN A 170 18.30 -0.80 10.25
CA ASN A 170 17.16 -0.39 11.08
C ASN A 170 17.14 1.12 11.34
N ASP A 171 18.29 1.74 11.52
CA ASP A 171 18.38 3.17 11.81
C ASP A 171 18.14 3.99 10.54
N GLU A 172 18.71 3.59 9.40
CA GLU A 172 18.40 4.22 8.12
C GLU A 172 16.90 4.16 7.80
N ILE A 173 16.27 3.00 7.94
CA ILE A 173 14.83 2.82 7.72
C ILE A 173 14.02 3.75 8.64
N ARG A 174 14.34 3.81 9.93
CA ARG A 174 13.64 4.72 10.85
C ARG A 174 13.84 6.17 10.46
N THR A 175 15.05 6.58 10.13
CA THR A 175 15.36 7.96 9.76
C THR A 175 14.58 8.38 8.52
N VAL A 176 14.56 7.56 7.47
CA VAL A 176 13.83 7.91 6.25
C VAL A 176 12.32 7.89 6.47
N VAL A 177 11.78 6.96 7.27
CA VAL A 177 10.34 6.93 7.61
C VAL A 177 9.94 8.17 8.40
N LEU A 178 10.70 8.55 9.43
CA LEU A 178 10.44 9.78 10.19
C LEU A 178 10.53 11.04 9.31
N ARG A 179 11.44 11.06 8.35
CA ARG A 179 11.55 12.16 7.39
C ARG A 179 10.32 12.21 6.47
N ALA A 180 9.84 11.06 6.02
CA ALA A 180 8.63 10.95 5.22
C ALA A 180 7.38 11.41 6.01
N GLU A 181 7.26 11.06 7.29
CA GLU A 181 6.20 11.55 8.18
C GLU A 181 6.20 13.09 8.28
N GLN A 182 7.39 13.70 8.37
CA GLN A 182 7.53 15.14 8.40
C GLN A 182 7.06 15.78 7.08
N TYR A 183 7.52 15.29 5.93
CA TYR A 183 7.05 15.79 4.64
C TYR A 183 5.55 15.63 4.47
N GLN A 184 4.99 14.49 4.89
CA GLN A 184 3.56 14.26 4.85
C GLN A 184 2.78 15.30 5.67
N LYS A 185 3.32 15.70 6.82
CA LYS A 185 2.74 16.75 7.67
C LYS A 185 2.84 18.12 7.00
N ASP A 186 3.97 18.44 6.37
CA ASP A 186 4.18 19.70 5.67
C ASP A 186 3.22 19.83 4.47
N ILE A 187 3.11 18.77 3.65
CA ILE A 187 2.14 18.68 2.55
C ILE A 187 0.72 18.88 3.08
N LYS A 188 0.35 18.19 4.17
CA LYS A 188 -0.99 18.32 4.76
C LYS A 188 -1.30 19.74 5.22
N ASN A 189 -0.31 20.47 5.72
CA ASN A 189 -0.51 21.86 6.14
C ASN A 189 -0.72 22.79 4.94
N ILE A 190 0.03 22.59 3.85
CA ILE A 190 -0.17 23.34 2.58
C ILE A 190 -1.56 23.07 2.01
N LEU A 191 -2.01 21.81 2.03
CA LEU A 191 -3.34 21.45 1.52
C LEU A 191 -4.47 22.08 2.34
N LYS A 192 -4.30 22.18 3.66
CA LYS A 192 -5.29 22.84 4.54
C LYS A 192 -5.47 24.32 4.24
N SER A 193 -4.42 25.04 3.85
CA SER A 193 -4.54 26.47 3.52
C SER A 193 -5.35 26.76 2.25
N VAL A 194 -5.74 25.73 1.50
CA VAL A 194 -6.63 25.84 0.33
C VAL A 194 -8.09 25.53 0.67
N GLU A 195 -8.33 24.83 1.77
CA GLU A 195 -9.66 24.45 2.23
C GLU A 195 -10.33 25.52 3.10
N GLU A 196 -9.57 26.52 3.55
CA GLU A 196 -10.00 27.71 4.32
C GLU A 196 -10.20 28.94 3.43
#